data_AF-A0AAW5UXD7-F1
#
_entry.id   AF-A0AAW5UXD7-F1
#
_cell.length_a   1.000
_cell.length_b   1.000
_cell.length_c   1.000
_cell.angle_alpha   90.00
_cell.angle_beta   90.00
_cell.angle_gamma   90.00
#
_symmetry.space_group_name_H-M   'P 1'
#
loop_
_entity.id
_entity.type
_entity.pdbx_description
1 polymer ?
#
loop_
_entity_poly.entity_id
_entity_poly.type
_entity_poly.pdbx_seq_one_letter_code
_entity_poly.pdbx_strand_id
1 'polypeptide(L)'
;MIEQNNNQPEQNAIRERISKHLREIEEQHHIKILYAVESGSRVWGFSSPDSDWDVRFIYVHEPEWYFHIEEQKDTIEQMFPDETDMSGWDLKKALRLFKSSNPSLFEWLHSPIIYQIDEQFIHEIRQMENQYFNPEKAMFHYNHIYKKHNDRYIRDYGLPLKRFLYYLRGILVCKWLSDKGTIPPVRFTELVNSTVEDTDMKAKIAHLLELKKRSNEHNLEPVDEQLFAWAQEWAEFYNQKVEQLHPEKKTSHDDKLNKLMYDTVKRMATQYPNSPSQHPQKYQNK
;
A
#
# COMPACT_ATOMS: atom_id res chain seq x y z
N MET A 1 -24.21 19.00 15.91
CA MET A 1 -24.81 19.39 14.62
C MET A 1 -24.08 18.60 13.56
N ILE A 2 -24.83 17.74 12.87
CA ILE A 2 -24.32 16.80 11.88
C ILE A 2 -23.98 17.62 10.63
N GLU A 3 -22.70 17.77 10.30
CA GLU A 3 -22.29 18.24 8.98
C GLU A 3 -22.82 17.23 7.95
N GLN A 4 -23.87 17.63 7.25
CA GLN A 4 -24.40 16.86 6.14
C GLN A 4 -23.40 16.90 4.98
N ASN A 5 -23.29 15.74 4.35
CA ASN A 5 -22.20 15.24 3.53
C ASN A 5 -22.17 15.89 2.13
N ASN A 6 -21.68 17.13 2.02
CA ASN A 6 -21.61 17.89 0.76
C ASN A 6 -20.61 17.34 -0.29
N ASN A 7 -19.80 16.32 0.04
CA ASN A 7 -18.76 15.76 -0.84
C ASN A 7 -19.16 14.45 -1.56
N GLN A 8 -20.38 13.96 -1.39
CA GLN A 8 -20.80 12.67 -1.97
C GLN A 8 -20.75 12.64 -3.52
N PRO A 9 -21.17 13.69 -4.26
CA PRO A 9 -21.16 13.66 -5.73
C PRO A 9 -19.74 13.63 -6.32
N GLU A 10 -18.81 14.40 -5.75
CA GLU A 10 -17.41 14.45 -6.18
C GLU A 10 -16.72 13.10 -5.95
N GLN A 11 -16.92 12.50 -4.78
CA GLN A 11 -16.40 11.17 -4.44
C GLN A 11 -16.93 10.09 -5.40
N ASN A 12 -18.19 10.18 -5.81
CA ASN A 12 -18.78 9.26 -6.78
C ASN A 12 -18.14 9.45 -8.17
N ALA A 13 -17.98 10.68 -8.64
CA ALA A 13 -17.34 10.96 -9.94
C ALA A 13 -15.90 10.43 -10.01
N ILE A 14 -15.13 10.59 -8.93
CA ILE A 14 -13.77 10.03 -8.83
C ILE A 14 -13.79 8.50 -8.89
N ARG A 15 -14.69 7.85 -8.13
CA ARG A 15 -14.83 6.39 -8.14
C ARG A 15 -15.20 5.88 -9.54
N GLU A 16 -16.09 6.55 -10.24
CA GLU A 16 -16.48 6.20 -11.61
C GLU A 16 -15.30 6.31 -12.58
N ARG A 17 -14.51 7.39 -12.45
CA ARG A 17 -13.30 7.62 -13.25
C ARG A 17 -12.25 6.54 -13.00
N ILE A 18 -11.94 6.24 -11.75
CA ILE A 18 -11.00 5.17 -11.37
C ILE A 18 -11.51 3.81 -11.87
N SER A 19 -12.81 3.54 -11.74
CA SER A 19 -13.42 2.30 -12.26
C SER A 19 -13.31 2.18 -13.78
N LYS A 20 -13.35 3.31 -14.50
CA LYS A 20 -13.12 3.33 -15.95
C LYS A 20 -11.68 2.94 -16.28
N HIS A 21 -10.70 3.55 -15.63
CA HIS A 21 -9.27 3.24 -15.80
C HIS A 21 -8.94 1.78 -15.47
N LEU A 22 -9.54 1.22 -14.40
CA LEU A 22 -9.39 -0.19 -14.06
C LEU A 22 -9.91 -1.12 -15.17
N ARG A 23 -11.06 -0.79 -15.80
CA ARG A 23 -11.58 -1.53 -16.96
C ARG A 23 -10.68 -1.40 -18.18
N GLU A 24 -10.15 -0.21 -18.45
CA GLU A 24 -9.18 0.02 -19.54
C GLU A 24 -7.93 -0.86 -19.34
N ILE A 25 -7.44 -1.02 -18.11
CA ILE A 25 -6.33 -1.92 -17.78
C ILE A 25 -6.71 -3.39 -17.99
N GLU A 26 -7.87 -3.84 -17.51
CA GLU A 26 -8.35 -5.21 -17.70
C GLU A 26 -8.40 -5.60 -19.19
N GLU A 27 -8.96 -4.72 -20.02
CA GLU A 27 -9.09 -4.92 -21.47
C GLU A 27 -7.73 -4.91 -22.17
N GLN A 28 -6.90 -3.90 -21.91
CA GLN A 28 -5.59 -3.73 -22.55
C GLN A 28 -4.63 -4.89 -22.24
N HIS A 29 -4.66 -5.40 -21.01
CA HIS A 29 -3.73 -6.42 -20.55
C HIS A 29 -4.31 -7.84 -20.58
N HIS A 30 -5.59 -7.99 -20.93
CA HIS A 30 -6.31 -9.26 -20.88
C HIS A 30 -6.20 -9.95 -19.50
N ILE A 31 -6.50 -9.19 -18.45
CA ILE A 31 -6.45 -9.60 -17.04
C ILE A 31 -7.77 -9.34 -16.34
N LYS A 32 -7.95 -9.95 -15.17
CA LYS A 32 -9.04 -9.63 -14.24
C LYS A 32 -8.46 -9.05 -12.96
N ILE A 33 -8.99 -7.91 -12.53
CA ILE A 33 -8.60 -7.25 -11.28
C ILE A 33 -9.41 -7.87 -10.14
N LEU A 34 -8.71 -8.51 -9.22
CA LEU A 34 -9.29 -9.14 -8.03
C LEU A 34 -9.54 -8.13 -6.91
N TYR A 35 -8.72 -7.09 -6.84
CA TYR A 35 -8.81 -6.11 -5.77
C TYR A 35 -8.14 -4.81 -6.21
N ALA A 36 -8.78 -3.68 -6.00
CA ALA A 36 -8.21 -2.36 -6.26
C ALA A 36 -8.56 -1.40 -5.14
N VAL A 37 -7.56 -0.69 -4.64
CA VAL A 37 -7.66 0.19 -3.48
C VAL A 37 -6.89 1.47 -3.69
N GLU A 38 -7.27 2.50 -2.94
CA GLU A 38 -6.40 3.65 -2.76
C GLU A 38 -5.18 3.24 -1.91
N SER A 39 -4.08 3.95 -2.08
CA SER A 39 -2.84 3.86 -1.32
C SER A 39 -2.33 5.26 -0.99
N GLY A 40 -1.23 5.38 -0.26
CA GLY A 40 -0.57 6.66 -0.03
C GLY A 40 -1.34 7.64 0.85
N SER A 41 -1.14 8.93 0.59
CA SER A 41 -1.51 10.02 1.51
C SER A 41 -3.02 10.12 1.79
N ARG A 42 -3.85 9.73 0.81
CA ARG A 42 -5.32 9.73 0.89
C ARG A 42 -5.83 8.71 1.89
N VAL A 43 -5.31 7.49 1.83
CA VAL A 43 -5.61 6.43 2.81
C VAL A 43 -5.14 6.82 4.20
N TRP A 44 -3.96 7.43 4.29
CA TRP A 44 -3.39 7.83 5.57
C TRP A 44 -4.13 8.99 6.23
N GLY A 45 -4.94 9.75 5.46
CA GLY A 45 -5.83 10.80 5.96
C GLY A 45 -5.20 12.19 6.01
N PHE A 46 -4.15 12.43 5.22
CA PHE A 46 -3.45 13.72 5.16
C PHE A 46 -3.14 14.20 3.74
N SER A 47 -3.88 13.69 2.74
CA SER A 47 -3.78 14.21 1.37
C SER A 47 -4.15 15.69 1.29
N SER A 48 -3.44 16.43 0.44
CA SER A 48 -3.81 17.78 0.03
C SER A 48 -4.76 17.75 -1.18
N PRO A 49 -5.38 18.89 -1.54
CA PRO A 49 -6.24 18.98 -2.73
C PRO A 49 -5.52 18.58 -4.02
N ASP A 50 -4.22 18.87 -4.12
CA ASP A 50 -3.33 18.58 -5.25
C ASP A 50 -2.64 17.21 -5.18
N SER A 51 -3.03 16.32 -4.26
CA SER A 51 -2.43 14.99 -4.20
C SER A 51 -2.88 14.11 -5.38
N ASP A 52 -1.95 13.34 -5.94
CA ASP A 52 -2.24 12.30 -6.93
C ASP A 52 -3.20 11.24 -6.37
N TRP A 53 -3.78 10.43 -7.26
CA TRP A 53 -4.54 9.23 -6.90
C TRP A 53 -3.63 8.00 -7.03
N ASP A 54 -3.26 7.41 -5.91
CA ASP A 54 -2.36 6.26 -5.85
C ASP A 54 -3.20 4.97 -5.80
N VAL A 55 -3.60 4.44 -6.96
CA VAL A 55 -4.39 3.21 -7.02
C VAL A 55 -3.48 1.99 -7.07
N ARG A 56 -3.72 1.03 -6.17
CA ARG A 56 -2.97 -0.22 -6.10
C ARG A 56 -3.89 -1.41 -6.27
N PHE A 57 -3.48 -2.39 -7.06
CA PHE A 57 -4.37 -3.50 -7.41
C PHE A 57 -3.68 -4.86 -7.48
N ILE A 58 -4.47 -5.91 -7.27
CA ILE A 58 -4.08 -7.31 -7.46
C ILE A 58 -4.89 -7.82 -8.65
N TYR A 59 -4.22 -8.46 -9.59
CA TYR A 59 -4.86 -9.00 -10.79
C TYR A 59 -4.46 -10.44 -11.06
N VAL A 60 -5.21 -11.11 -11.91
CA VAL A 60 -4.98 -12.49 -12.32
C VAL A 60 -5.03 -12.59 -13.84
N HIS A 61 -4.15 -13.42 -14.39
CA HIS A 61 -4.14 -13.76 -15.81
C HIS A 61 -5.02 -14.98 -16.11
N GLU A 62 -5.25 -15.23 -17.40
CA GLU A 62 -5.76 -16.52 -17.86
C GLU A 62 -4.82 -17.68 -17.48
N PRO A 63 -5.35 -18.91 -17.31
CA PRO A 63 -4.57 -20.06 -16.88
C PRO A 63 -3.28 -20.29 -17.68
N GLU A 64 -3.34 -20.13 -19.01
CA GLU A 64 -2.22 -20.36 -19.93
C GLU A 64 -0.99 -19.52 -19.57
N TRP A 65 -1.20 -18.28 -19.09
CA TRP A 65 -0.12 -17.38 -18.68
C TRP A 65 0.78 -17.98 -17.60
N TYR A 66 0.19 -18.77 -16.68
CA TYR A 66 0.90 -19.40 -15.57
C TYR A 66 1.71 -20.64 -15.98
N PHE A 67 1.54 -21.14 -17.21
CA PHE A 67 2.21 -22.32 -17.74
C PHE A 67 3.27 -22.01 -18.80
N HIS A 68 3.68 -20.74 -18.94
CA HIS A 68 4.85 -20.37 -19.75
C HIS A 68 6.16 -20.82 -19.09
N ILE A 69 7.14 -21.21 -19.92
CA ILE A 69 8.46 -21.65 -19.47
C ILE A 69 9.27 -20.45 -18.96
N GLU A 70 9.17 -19.32 -19.66
CA GLU A 70 9.85 -18.08 -19.33
C GLU A 70 9.08 -17.28 -18.26
N GLU A 71 9.83 -16.59 -17.40
CA GLU A 71 9.24 -15.63 -16.47
C GLU A 71 8.57 -14.49 -17.23
N GLN A 72 7.28 -14.31 -16.96
CA GLN A 72 6.47 -13.24 -17.52
C GLN A 72 6.51 -12.01 -16.60
N LYS A 73 6.28 -10.82 -17.16
CA LYS A 73 6.20 -9.57 -16.37
C LYS A 73 4.98 -9.64 -15.45
N ASP A 74 5.23 -9.64 -14.13
CA ASP A 74 4.23 -9.82 -13.08
C ASP A 74 3.77 -8.49 -12.44
N THR A 75 3.94 -7.37 -13.15
CA THR A 75 3.61 -6.02 -12.68
C THR A 75 3.13 -5.13 -13.81
N ILE A 76 2.07 -4.36 -13.54
CA ILE A 76 1.53 -3.31 -14.42
C ILE A 76 1.69 -1.98 -13.70
N GLU A 77 2.22 -0.98 -14.39
CA GLU A 77 2.38 0.40 -13.90
C GLU A 77 1.91 1.33 -15.02
N GLN A 78 0.98 2.23 -14.70
CA GLN A 78 0.37 3.14 -15.67
C GLN A 78 -0.05 4.45 -15.00
N MET A 79 0.49 5.56 -15.51
CA MET A 79 0.09 6.91 -15.13
C MET A 79 -0.96 7.43 -16.12
N PHE A 80 -2.13 7.83 -15.63
CA PHE A 80 -3.19 8.40 -16.45
C PHE A 80 -3.08 9.94 -16.53
N PRO A 81 -3.64 10.57 -17.58
CA PRO A 81 -3.56 12.03 -17.77
C PRO A 81 -4.21 12.88 -16.66
N ASP A 82 -5.03 12.27 -15.81
CA ASP A 82 -5.76 12.90 -14.71
C ASP A 82 -5.07 12.71 -13.34
N GLU A 83 -3.75 12.46 -13.36
CA GLU A 83 -2.91 12.28 -12.17
C GLU A 83 -3.29 11.04 -11.35
N THR A 84 -3.83 10.01 -12.01
CA THR A 84 -4.04 8.70 -11.41
C THR A 84 -2.85 7.78 -11.69
N ASP A 85 -2.06 7.49 -10.66
CA ASP A 85 -0.97 6.51 -10.69
C ASP A 85 -1.50 5.12 -10.31
N MET A 86 -1.55 4.21 -11.29
CA MET A 86 -1.99 2.84 -11.08
C MET A 86 -0.81 1.87 -11.11
N SER A 87 -0.65 1.08 -10.06
CA SER A 87 0.34 0.01 -10.00
C SER A 87 -0.28 -1.27 -9.46
N GLY A 88 -0.05 -2.39 -10.14
CA GLY A 88 -0.64 -3.67 -9.77
C GLY A 88 0.32 -4.82 -9.84
N TRP A 89 0.04 -5.83 -9.02
CA TRP A 89 0.79 -7.09 -8.97
C TRP A 89 -0.07 -8.25 -9.41
N ASP A 90 0.52 -9.14 -10.22
CA ASP A 90 -0.10 -10.43 -10.51
C ASP A 90 -0.33 -11.22 -9.21
N LEU A 91 -1.36 -12.06 -9.22
CA LEU A 91 -1.75 -12.96 -8.14
C LEU A 91 -0.58 -13.76 -7.58
N LYS A 92 0.26 -14.39 -8.43
CA LYS A 92 1.40 -15.19 -7.95
C LYS A 92 2.42 -14.29 -7.24
N LYS A 93 2.70 -13.09 -7.77
CA LYS A 93 3.55 -12.09 -7.09
C LYS A 93 2.95 -11.64 -5.77
N ALA A 94 1.67 -11.27 -5.74
CA ALA A 94 0.96 -10.86 -4.53
C ALA A 94 1.04 -11.95 -3.45
N LEU A 95 0.81 -13.22 -3.78
CA LEU A 95 0.92 -14.32 -2.82
C LEU A 95 2.36 -14.56 -2.34
N ARG A 96 3.38 -14.34 -3.18
CA ARG A 96 4.80 -14.35 -2.75
C ARG A 96 5.10 -13.21 -1.77
N LEU A 97 4.57 -12.01 -2.02
CA LEU A 97 4.70 -10.85 -1.15
C LEU A 97 3.97 -11.06 0.18
N PHE A 98 2.80 -11.68 0.15
CA PHE A 98 2.07 -12.11 1.35
C PHE A 98 2.88 -13.10 2.18
N LYS A 99 3.39 -14.15 1.54
CA LYS A 99 4.24 -15.18 2.18
C LYS A 99 5.49 -14.59 2.84
N SER A 100 6.10 -13.60 2.19
CA SER A 100 7.31 -12.93 2.69
C SER A 100 7.04 -11.85 3.73
N SER A 101 5.78 -11.59 4.07
CA SER A 101 5.34 -10.52 4.97
C SER A 101 5.68 -9.11 4.48
N ASN A 102 5.51 -8.85 3.18
CA ASN A 102 5.76 -7.55 2.58
C ASN A 102 4.74 -6.50 3.08
N PRO A 103 5.17 -5.42 3.76
CA PRO A 103 4.22 -4.48 4.37
C PRO A 103 3.33 -3.74 3.39
N SER A 104 3.81 -3.40 2.18
CA SER A 104 2.99 -2.72 1.18
C SER A 104 1.75 -3.53 0.81
N LEU A 105 1.89 -4.86 0.65
CA LEU A 105 0.73 -5.72 0.39
C LEU A 105 -0.26 -5.71 1.56
N PHE A 106 0.23 -5.81 2.80
CA PHE A 106 -0.65 -5.76 3.98
C PHE A 106 -1.34 -4.39 4.10
N GLU A 107 -0.67 -3.29 3.78
CA GLU A 107 -1.33 -1.98 3.70
C GLU A 107 -2.45 -1.96 2.64
N TRP A 108 -2.26 -2.57 1.47
CA TRP A 108 -3.31 -2.67 0.46
C TRP A 108 -4.50 -3.49 0.98
N LEU A 109 -4.23 -4.65 1.58
CA LEU A 109 -5.25 -5.53 2.15
C LEU A 109 -6.05 -4.87 3.29
N HIS A 110 -5.55 -3.81 3.92
CA HIS A 110 -6.27 -3.05 4.94
C HIS A 110 -6.62 -1.61 4.54
N SER A 111 -6.52 -1.28 3.26
CA SER A 111 -6.92 0.04 2.79
C SER A 111 -8.43 0.28 3.04
N PRO A 112 -8.82 1.44 3.60
CA PRO A 112 -10.20 1.80 3.89
C PRO A 112 -10.96 2.31 2.67
N ILE A 113 -10.28 2.57 1.54
CA ILE A 113 -10.90 3.08 0.30
C ILE A 113 -10.73 2.00 -0.77
N ILE A 114 -11.82 1.28 -1.03
CA ILE A 114 -11.87 0.16 -1.97
C ILE A 114 -12.61 0.61 -3.23
N TYR A 115 -11.99 0.36 -4.38
CA TYR A 115 -12.54 0.65 -5.72
C TYR A 115 -13.15 -0.61 -6.36
N GLN A 116 -12.50 -1.76 -6.21
CA GLN A 116 -12.96 -3.04 -6.74
C GLN A 116 -12.57 -4.16 -5.77
N ILE A 117 -13.44 -5.16 -5.59
CA ILE A 117 -13.20 -6.28 -4.69
C ILE A 117 -13.83 -7.56 -5.20
N ASP A 118 -13.03 -8.61 -5.26
CA ASP A 118 -13.45 -9.99 -5.27
C ASP A 118 -13.54 -10.48 -3.82
N GLU A 119 -14.77 -10.55 -3.31
CA GLU A 119 -15.03 -10.84 -1.90
C GLU A 119 -14.50 -12.21 -1.48
N GLN A 120 -14.54 -13.21 -2.37
CA GLN A 120 -14.06 -14.55 -2.06
C GLN A 120 -12.54 -14.57 -1.86
N PHE A 121 -11.78 -14.01 -2.81
CA PHE A 121 -10.32 -13.93 -2.72
C PHE A 121 -9.88 -13.14 -1.48
N ILE A 122 -10.49 -11.98 -1.23
CA ILE A 122 -10.15 -11.15 -0.08
C ILE A 122 -10.51 -11.82 1.25
N HIS A 123 -11.64 -12.51 1.32
CA HIS A 123 -11.99 -13.28 2.51
C HIS A 123 -10.95 -14.39 2.80
N GLU A 124 -10.62 -15.20 1.78
CA GLU A 124 -9.70 -16.33 1.92
C GLU A 124 -8.26 -15.88 2.27
N ILE A 125 -7.74 -14.83 1.64
CA ILE A 125 -6.39 -14.33 1.95
C ILE A 125 -6.30 -13.72 3.35
N ARG A 126 -7.32 -12.94 3.77
CA ARG A 126 -7.34 -12.29 5.09
C ARG A 126 -7.41 -13.30 6.24
N GLN A 127 -8.11 -14.42 6.06
CA GLN A 127 -8.13 -15.50 7.06
C GLN A 127 -6.76 -16.08 7.38
N MET A 128 -5.80 -15.92 6.47
CA MET A 128 -4.45 -16.44 6.63
C MET A 128 -3.47 -15.43 7.24
N GLU A 129 -3.83 -14.15 7.39
CA GLU A 129 -2.92 -13.07 7.80
C GLU A 129 -2.09 -13.37 9.05
N ASN A 130 -2.74 -13.87 10.11
CA ASN A 130 -2.05 -14.22 11.36
C ASN A 130 -0.96 -15.28 11.17
N GLN A 131 -1.12 -16.17 10.20
CA GLN A 131 -0.12 -17.18 9.87
C GLN A 131 1.04 -16.59 9.08
N TYR A 132 0.82 -15.53 8.28
CA TYR A 132 1.81 -15.02 7.32
C TYR A 132 2.53 -13.76 7.75
N PHE A 133 1.84 -12.86 8.43
CA PHE A 133 2.39 -11.62 8.94
C PHE A 133 3.54 -11.90 9.92
N ASN A 134 4.64 -11.19 9.74
CA ASN A 134 5.81 -11.25 10.60
C ASN A 134 6.16 -9.82 11.05
N PRO A 135 5.94 -9.48 12.33
CA PRO A 135 6.14 -8.12 12.82
C PRO A 135 7.61 -7.68 12.76
N GLU A 136 8.56 -8.58 12.92
CA GLU A 136 9.99 -8.26 12.83
C GLU A 136 10.38 -7.86 11.39
N LYS A 137 9.95 -8.62 10.39
CA LYS A 137 10.16 -8.29 8.97
C LYS A 137 9.50 -6.97 8.60
N ALA A 138 8.28 -6.73 9.09
CA ALA A 138 7.61 -5.47 8.90
C ALA A 138 8.44 -4.33 9.51
N MET A 139 8.96 -4.51 10.73
CA MET A 139 9.78 -3.49 11.39
C MET A 139 11.08 -3.19 10.62
N PHE A 140 11.77 -4.20 10.07
CA PHE A 140 12.91 -3.99 9.17
C PHE A 140 12.56 -3.13 7.96
N HIS A 141 11.43 -3.42 7.31
CA HIS A 141 11.01 -2.72 6.11
C HIS A 141 10.68 -1.25 6.42
N TYR A 142 9.87 -0.98 7.46
CA TYR A 142 9.56 0.40 7.85
C TYR A 142 10.79 1.15 8.36
N ASN A 143 11.70 0.48 9.09
CA ASN A 143 13.00 1.03 9.49
C ASN A 143 13.82 1.49 8.29
N HIS A 144 13.94 0.62 7.29
CA HIS A 144 14.65 0.97 6.06
C HIS A 144 13.99 2.13 5.31
N ILE A 145 12.66 2.16 5.23
CA ILE A 145 11.93 3.27 4.59
C ILE A 145 12.22 4.60 5.27
N TYR A 146 12.05 4.69 6.59
CA TYR A 146 12.26 5.98 7.25
C TYR A 146 13.75 6.38 7.29
N LYS A 147 14.70 5.42 7.34
CA LYS A 147 16.14 5.69 7.13
C LYS A 147 16.43 6.24 5.73
N LYS A 148 15.77 5.72 4.69
CA LYS A 148 15.90 6.30 3.34
C LYS A 148 15.37 7.74 3.29
N HIS A 149 14.34 8.06 4.05
CA HIS A 149 13.86 9.43 4.22
C HIS A 149 14.77 10.30 5.11
N ASN A 150 15.75 9.70 5.78
CA ASN A 150 16.67 10.32 6.74
C ASN A 150 18.01 10.77 6.10
N ASP A 151 18.55 10.02 5.13
CA ASP A 151 20.02 9.95 4.93
C ASP A 151 20.72 11.09 4.15
N ARG A 152 20.15 12.29 4.10
CA ARG A 152 20.91 13.52 3.76
C ARG A 152 20.24 14.84 4.18
N TYR A 153 18.96 14.81 4.54
CA TYR A 153 18.05 15.97 4.42
C TYR A 153 17.52 16.57 5.74
N ILE A 154 17.85 15.96 6.89
CA ILE A 154 17.65 16.58 8.21
C ILE A 154 18.66 17.71 8.45
N ARG A 155 19.83 17.65 7.80
CA ARG A 155 21.01 18.40 8.23
C ARG A 155 21.00 19.91 7.93
N ASP A 156 20.18 20.40 6.99
CA ASP A 156 20.38 21.75 6.44
C ASP A 156 19.16 22.71 6.48
N TYR A 157 18.01 22.55 5.77
CA TYR A 157 17.04 23.67 5.62
C TYR A 157 15.56 23.28 5.24
N GLY A 158 14.82 22.60 6.12
CA GLY A 158 13.35 22.44 5.94
C GLY A 158 12.94 21.21 5.14
N LEU A 159 12.33 20.24 5.82
CA LEU A 159 11.73 19.06 5.21
C LEU A 159 10.36 19.43 4.63
N PRO A 160 10.03 19.03 3.38
CA PRO A 160 8.65 19.05 2.94
C PRO A 160 7.79 18.25 3.92
N LEU A 161 6.68 18.85 4.37
CA LEU A 161 5.83 18.28 5.41
C LEU A 161 5.40 16.83 5.12
N LYS A 162 5.14 16.52 3.83
CA LYS A 162 4.86 15.15 3.35
C LYS A 162 5.98 14.17 3.76
N ARG A 163 7.25 14.52 3.56
CA ARG A 163 8.39 13.65 3.91
C ARG A 163 8.51 13.42 5.41
N PHE A 164 8.28 14.46 6.23
CA PHE A 164 8.30 14.30 7.68
C PHE A 164 7.18 13.37 8.17
N LEU A 165 5.97 13.46 7.60
CA LEU A 165 4.87 12.55 7.93
C LEU A 165 5.17 11.09 7.56
N TYR A 166 5.87 10.84 6.44
CA TYR A 166 6.31 9.49 6.06
C TYR A 166 7.38 8.95 7.02
N TYR A 167 8.34 9.80 7.40
CA TYR A 167 9.36 9.50 8.41
C TYR A 167 8.71 9.13 9.76
N LEU A 168 7.81 9.98 10.24
CA LEU A 168 7.09 9.78 11.50
C LEU A 168 6.20 8.52 11.45
N ARG A 169 5.49 8.27 10.35
CA ARG A 169 4.71 7.03 10.17
C ARG A 169 5.58 5.79 10.35
N GLY A 170 6.77 5.75 9.73
CA GLY A 170 7.68 4.61 9.88
C GLY A 170 8.06 4.33 11.34
N ILE A 171 8.34 5.39 12.11
CA ILE A 171 8.66 5.30 13.54
C ILE A 171 7.46 4.78 14.34
N LEU A 172 6.28 5.36 14.13
CA LEU A 172 5.08 4.95 14.87
C LEU A 172 4.64 3.53 14.52
N VAL A 173 4.87 3.08 13.29
CA VAL A 173 4.67 1.67 12.94
C VAL A 173 5.63 0.77 13.71
N CYS A 174 6.91 1.11 13.83
CA CYS A 174 7.85 0.34 14.65
C CYS A 174 7.42 0.28 16.12
N LYS A 175 6.84 1.36 16.64
CA LYS A 175 6.22 1.40 17.96
C LYS A 175 5.01 0.47 18.08
N TRP A 176 4.07 0.54 17.14
CA TRP A 176 2.92 -0.36 17.10
C TRP A 176 3.35 -1.83 17.07
N LEU A 177 4.30 -2.18 16.19
CA LEU A 177 4.80 -3.55 16.05
C LEU A 177 5.47 -4.03 17.33
N SER A 178 6.18 -3.15 18.04
CA SER A 178 6.79 -3.46 19.33
C SER A 178 5.77 -3.68 20.44
N ASP A 179 4.70 -2.87 20.47
CA ASP A 179 3.73 -2.86 21.56
C ASP A 179 2.61 -3.89 21.37
N LYS A 180 2.21 -4.15 20.11
CA LYS A 180 1.04 -4.97 19.76
C LYS A 180 1.40 -6.23 18.96
N GLY A 181 2.49 -6.23 18.19
CA GLY A 181 2.88 -7.37 17.35
C GLY A 181 1.93 -7.71 16.20
N THR A 182 0.96 -6.84 15.90
CA THR A 182 -0.06 -7.04 14.86
C THR A 182 0.10 -6.05 13.72
N ILE A 183 -0.69 -6.23 12.65
CA ILE A 183 -0.70 -5.33 11.49
C ILE A 183 -1.10 -3.92 11.94
N PRO A 184 -0.31 -2.88 11.59
CA PRO A 184 -0.57 -1.51 12.03
C PRO A 184 -1.76 -0.88 11.29
N PRO A 185 -2.50 0.07 11.92
CA PRO A 185 -3.52 0.84 11.25
C PRO A 185 -2.99 1.61 10.04
N VAL A 186 -3.73 1.56 8.94
CA VAL A 186 -3.34 2.31 7.72
C VAL A 186 -3.61 3.81 7.91
N ARG A 187 -4.70 4.19 8.59
CA ARG A 187 -4.99 5.59 8.92
C ARG A 187 -3.97 6.13 9.92
N PHE A 188 -3.33 7.25 9.57
CA PHE A 188 -2.25 7.81 10.37
C PHE A 188 -2.74 8.35 11.72
N THR A 189 -3.94 8.94 11.77
CA THR A 189 -4.54 9.43 13.02
C THR A 189 -4.81 8.30 14.02
N GLU A 190 -5.26 7.14 13.55
CA GLU A 190 -5.48 5.96 14.39
C GLU A 190 -4.15 5.44 14.95
N LEU A 191 -3.11 5.42 14.11
CA LEU A 191 -1.77 5.04 14.53
C LEU A 191 -1.23 6.00 15.60
N VAL A 192 -1.33 7.31 15.39
CA VAL A 192 -0.90 8.35 16.36
C VAL A 192 -1.66 8.20 17.67
N ASN A 193 -2.99 8.05 17.63
CA ASN A 193 -3.81 7.91 18.84
C ASN A 193 -3.45 6.68 19.66
N SER A 194 -3.02 5.61 18.99
CA SER A 194 -2.68 4.33 19.62
C SER A 194 -1.24 4.22 20.12
N THR A 195 -0.33 5.07 19.61
CA THR A 195 1.12 4.94 19.86
C THR A 195 1.73 6.16 20.55
N VAL A 196 1.13 7.34 20.45
CA VAL A 196 1.60 8.52 21.17
C VAL A 196 0.80 8.64 22.45
N GLU A 197 1.45 8.84 23.59
CA GLU A 197 0.75 9.11 24.87
C GLU A 197 0.82 10.58 25.24
N ASP A 198 1.96 11.22 24.96
CA ASP A 198 2.20 12.63 25.16
C ASP A 198 1.19 13.50 24.39
N THR A 199 0.40 14.27 25.15
CA THR A 199 -0.66 15.12 24.62
C THR A 199 -0.14 16.33 23.83
N ASP A 200 1.04 16.85 24.20
CA ASP A 200 1.69 17.95 23.49
C ASP A 200 2.19 17.46 22.12
N MET A 201 2.85 16.30 22.08
CA MET A 201 3.28 15.70 20.81
C MET A 201 2.09 15.37 19.91
N LYS A 202 1.00 14.83 20.47
CA LYS A 202 -0.26 14.64 19.71
C LYS A 202 -0.78 15.93 19.10
N ALA A 203 -0.80 17.01 19.88
CA ALA A 203 -1.29 18.31 19.41
C ALA A 203 -0.42 18.86 18.27
N LYS A 204 0.91 18.76 18.38
CA LYS A 204 1.84 19.17 17.31
C LYS A 204 1.66 18.34 16.05
N ILE A 205 1.49 17.02 16.16
CA ILE A 205 1.21 16.14 15.00
C ILE A 205 -0.13 16.50 14.36
N ALA A 206 -1.18 16.73 15.16
CA ALA A 206 -2.49 17.15 14.66
C ALA A 206 -2.41 18.48 13.90
N HIS A 207 -1.64 19.44 14.41
CA HIS A 207 -1.38 20.71 13.75
C HIS A 207 -0.68 20.51 12.40
N LEU A 208 0.36 19.67 12.34
CA LEU A 208 1.05 19.32 11.10
C LEU A 208 0.10 18.67 10.07
N LEU A 209 -0.79 17.79 10.50
CA LEU A 209 -1.77 17.17 9.59
C LEU A 209 -2.73 18.21 9.01
N GLU A 210 -3.14 19.19 9.81
CA GLU A 210 -4.02 20.27 9.36
C GLU A 210 -3.31 21.20 8.38
N LEU A 211 -2.06 21.58 8.68
CA LEU A 211 -1.22 22.33 7.75
C LEU A 211 -1.08 21.58 6.41
N LYS A 212 -0.76 20.28 6.46
CA LYS A 212 -0.56 19.47 5.25
C LYS A 212 -1.80 19.40 4.37
N LYS A 213 -3.00 19.39 4.96
CA LYS A 213 -4.28 19.37 4.24
C LYS A 213 -4.58 20.71 3.57
N ARG A 214 -4.13 21.82 4.15
CA ARG A 214 -4.37 23.18 3.63
C ARG A 214 -3.30 23.63 2.62
N SER A 215 -2.12 23.05 2.69
CA SER A 215 -0.98 23.43 1.87
C SER A 215 -0.74 22.47 0.71
N ASN A 216 -0.25 23.01 -0.42
CA ASN A 216 0.22 22.21 -1.56
C ASN A 216 1.38 21.28 -1.16
N GLU A 217 1.69 20.27 -1.98
CA GLU A 217 2.69 19.25 -1.66
C GLU A 217 4.11 19.78 -1.38
N HIS A 218 4.42 21.00 -1.83
CA HIS A 218 5.72 21.66 -1.69
C HIS A 218 5.87 22.56 -0.46
N ASN A 219 4.98 22.46 0.54
CA ASN A 219 5.12 23.28 1.74
C ASN A 219 6.44 22.98 2.49
N LEU A 220 7.25 24.02 2.68
CA LEU A 220 8.54 24.01 3.37
C LEU A 220 8.43 24.56 4.81
N GLU A 221 7.22 24.72 5.34
CA GLU A 221 7.02 25.12 6.73
C GLU A 221 7.85 24.22 7.66
N PRO A 222 8.67 24.83 8.54
CA PRO A 222 9.56 24.07 9.40
C PRO A 222 8.73 23.24 10.38
N VAL A 223 9.14 21.99 10.55
CA VAL A 223 8.62 21.14 11.61
C VAL A 223 9.05 21.72 12.95
N ASP A 224 8.14 21.72 13.92
CA ASP A 224 8.42 22.12 15.30
C ASP A 224 9.64 21.36 15.85
N GLU A 225 10.61 22.09 16.40
CA GLU A 225 11.90 21.54 16.83
C GLU A 225 11.75 20.47 17.93
N GLN A 226 10.79 20.65 18.84
CA GLN A 226 10.54 19.68 19.92
C GLN A 226 9.93 18.40 19.37
N LEU A 227 8.97 18.50 18.45
CA LEU A 227 8.39 17.33 17.77
C LEU A 227 9.44 16.59 16.95
N PHE A 228 10.32 17.34 16.28
CA PHE A 228 11.40 16.79 15.49
C PHE A 228 12.39 16.02 16.37
N ALA A 229 12.88 16.63 17.45
CA ALA A 229 13.77 15.99 18.41
C ALA A 229 13.15 14.73 19.02
N TRP A 230 11.89 14.81 19.44
CA TRP A 230 11.14 13.66 19.95
C TRP A 230 11.07 12.52 18.92
N ALA A 231 10.81 12.81 17.65
CA ALA A 231 10.80 11.79 16.60
C ALA A 231 12.19 11.16 16.39
N GLN A 232 13.26 11.96 16.48
CA GLN A 232 14.63 11.45 16.36
C GLN A 232 15.00 10.49 17.48
N GLU A 233 14.64 10.80 18.73
CA GLU A 233 14.89 9.91 19.87
C GLU A 233 14.26 8.52 19.66
N TRP A 234 13.00 8.48 19.19
CA TRP A 234 12.34 7.22 18.86
C TRP A 234 12.97 6.52 17.65
N ALA A 235 13.38 7.27 16.63
CA ALA A 235 14.05 6.71 15.47
C ALA A 235 15.37 6.02 15.86
N GLU A 236 16.17 6.65 16.72
CA GLU A 236 17.41 6.10 17.26
C GLU A 236 17.13 4.81 18.06
N PHE A 237 16.12 4.84 18.94
CA PHE A 237 15.70 3.66 19.69
C PHE A 237 15.34 2.48 18.78
N TYR A 238 14.51 2.68 17.76
CA TYR A 238 14.12 1.60 16.84
C TYR A 238 15.24 1.18 15.90
N ASN A 239 16.17 2.07 15.55
CA ASN A 239 17.35 1.71 14.79
C ASN A 239 18.19 0.66 15.54
N GLN A 240 18.45 0.89 16.82
CA GLN A 240 19.19 -0.04 17.67
C GLN A 240 18.41 -1.34 17.88
N LYS A 241 17.08 -1.25 18.08
CA LYS A 241 16.23 -2.44 18.27
C LYS A 241 16.23 -3.35 17.03
N VAL A 242 16.14 -2.76 15.83
CA VAL A 242 16.12 -3.52 14.57
C VAL A 242 17.43 -4.22 14.29
N GLU A 243 18.57 -3.65 14.68
CA GLU A 243 19.89 -4.30 14.54
C GLU A 243 20.01 -5.62 15.31
N GLN A 244 19.23 -5.78 16.38
CA GLN A 244 19.19 -6.98 17.21
C GLN A 244 18.21 -8.05 16.72
N LEU A 245 17.42 -7.75 15.68
CA LEU A 245 16.43 -8.69 15.17
C LEU A 245 17.02 -9.62 14.11
N HIS A 246 16.60 -10.88 14.16
CA HIS A 246 17.02 -11.91 13.21
C HIS A 246 15.80 -12.68 12.70
N PRO A 247 14.99 -12.06 11.83
CA PRO A 247 13.70 -12.59 11.44
C PRO A 247 13.89 -13.87 10.64
N GLU A 248 13.20 -14.91 11.08
CA GLU A 248 13.27 -16.21 10.43
C GLU A 248 12.75 -16.14 8.99
N LYS A 249 13.45 -16.86 8.09
CA LYS A 249 12.99 -17.07 6.73
C LYS A 249 12.04 -18.26 6.71
N LYS A 250 10.78 -18.03 6.33
CA LYS A 250 9.86 -19.12 5.99
C LYS A 250 10.34 -19.79 4.71
N THR A 251 10.86 -21.01 4.84
CA THR A 251 11.38 -21.83 3.73
C THR A 251 10.44 -22.97 3.34
N SER A 252 9.36 -23.19 4.09
CA SER A 252 8.44 -24.29 3.83
C SER A 252 7.65 -24.10 2.53
N HIS A 253 7.30 -25.23 1.91
CA HIS A 253 6.26 -25.26 0.87
C HIS A 253 4.94 -24.72 1.44
N ASP A 254 4.09 -24.17 0.57
CA ASP A 254 2.90 -23.46 0.99
C ASP A 254 1.65 -23.91 0.21
N ASP A 255 1.11 -25.05 0.64
CA ASP A 255 -0.05 -25.65 0.01
C ASP A 255 -1.29 -24.76 0.07
N LYS A 256 -1.42 -23.93 1.12
CA LYS A 256 -2.57 -23.02 1.28
C LYS A 256 -2.55 -21.92 0.25
N LEU A 257 -1.41 -21.23 0.07
CA LEU A 257 -1.28 -20.20 -0.94
C LEU A 257 -1.32 -20.78 -2.35
N ASN A 258 -0.75 -21.96 -2.58
CA ASN A 258 -0.86 -22.66 -3.86
C ASN A 258 -2.32 -22.99 -4.20
N LYS A 259 -3.08 -23.47 -3.22
CA LYS A 259 -4.51 -23.76 -3.37
C LYS A 259 -5.31 -22.49 -3.66
N LEU A 260 -5.10 -21.41 -2.90
CA LEU A 260 -5.74 -20.11 -3.14
C LEU A 260 -5.47 -19.61 -4.56
N MET A 261 -4.21 -19.70 -5.01
CA MET A 261 -3.82 -19.34 -6.38
C MET A 261 -4.61 -20.16 -7.41
N TYR A 262 -4.55 -21.50 -7.29
CA TYR A 262 -5.20 -22.42 -8.22
C TYR A 262 -6.71 -22.19 -8.30
N ASP A 263 -7.38 -22.13 -7.15
CA ASP A 263 -8.83 -21.95 -7.09
C ASP A 263 -9.25 -20.59 -7.67
N THR A 264 -8.47 -19.53 -7.41
CA THR A 264 -8.73 -18.19 -7.95
C THR A 264 -8.57 -18.16 -9.47
N VAL A 265 -7.46 -18.69 -10.00
CA VAL A 265 -7.21 -18.75 -11.45
C VAL A 265 -8.31 -19.56 -12.15
N LYS A 266 -8.63 -20.74 -11.61
CA LYS A 266 -9.68 -21.60 -12.16
C LYS A 266 -11.04 -20.93 -12.16
N ARG A 267 -11.43 -20.30 -11.04
CA ARG A 267 -12.72 -19.60 -10.91
C ARG A 267 -12.83 -18.45 -11.91
N MET A 268 -11.78 -17.63 -12.04
CA MET A 268 -11.79 -16.48 -12.95
C MET A 268 -11.89 -16.90 -14.41
N ALA A 269 -11.17 -17.96 -14.81
CA ALA A 269 -11.27 -18.54 -16.15
C ALA A 269 -12.70 -19.05 -16.47
N THR A 270 -13.41 -19.59 -15.47
CA THR A 270 -14.79 -20.08 -15.67
C THR A 270 -15.84 -18.96 -15.68
N GLN A 271 -15.65 -17.90 -14.90
CA GLN A 271 -16.62 -16.82 -14.74
C GLN A 271 -16.49 -15.75 -15.83
N TYR A 272 -15.28 -15.56 -16.35
CA TYR A 272 -14.98 -14.55 -17.37
C TYR A 272 -14.19 -15.18 -18.52
N PRO A 273 -14.79 -16.10 -19.29
CA PRO A 273 -14.11 -16.67 -20.45
C PRO A 273 -13.82 -15.55 -21.44
N ASN A 274 -12.57 -15.12 -21.53
CA ASN A 274 -12.14 -14.27 -22.63
C ASN A 274 -12.36 -15.04 -23.95
N SER A 275 -12.97 -14.39 -24.94
CA SER A 275 -13.17 -14.98 -26.26
C SER A 275 -11.84 -15.49 -26.82
N PRO A 276 -11.82 -16.61 -27.58
CA PRO A 276 -10.60 -17.34 -27.89
C PRO A 276 -9.52 -16.42 -28.43
N SER A 277 -8.41 -16.41 -27.70
CA SER A 277 -7.12 -15.83 -28.02
C SER A 277 -6.88 -15.69 -29.53
N GLN A 278 -7.07 -14.48 -30.07
CA GLN A 278 -6.33 -14.08 -31.26
C GLN A 278 -4.89 -13.85 -30.81
N HIS A 279 -4.11 -14.93 -30.75
CA HIS A 279 -2.66 -14.80 -30.73
C HIS A 279 -2.26 -13.84 -31.87
N PRO A 280 -1.48 -12.78 -31.60
CA PRO A 280 -0.87 -12.03 -32.68
C PRO A 280 0.04 -13.02 -33.42
N GLN A 281 -0.36 -13.42 -34.63
CA GLN A 281 0.54 -14.09 -35.57
C GLN A 281 1.67 -13.11 -35.93
N LYS A 282 2.67 -13.01 -35.07
CA LYS A 282 3.96 -12.41 -35.43
C LYS A 282 4.90 -13.51 -35.93
N TYR A 283 4.55 -14.07 -37.09
CA TYR A 283 5.51 -14.71 -37.97
C TYR A 283 5.08 -14.47 -39.42
N GLN A 284 5.60 -13.40 -40.01
CA GLN A 284 6.01 -13.34 -41.40
C GLN A 284 6.67 -11.98 -41.63
N ASN A 285 8.00 -11.96 -41.73
CA ASN A 285 8.65 -11.45 -42.92
C ASN A 285 10.05 -12.05 -43.04
N LYS A 286 10.32 -12.48 -44.27
CA LYS A 286 11.57 -13.02 -44.79
C LYS A 286 12.69 -11.99 -44.75
#